data_AF-A0A3N5SVA1-F1
#
_entry.id   AF-A0A3N5SVA1-F1
#
_cell.length_a   1.000
_cell.length_b   1.000
_cell.length_c   1.000
_cell.angle_alpha   90.00
_cell.angle_beta   90.00
_cell.angle_gamma   90.00
#
_symmetry.space_group_name_H-M   'P 1'
#
loop_
_entity.id
_entity.type
_entity.pdbx_description
1 polymer ?
#
loop_
_entity_poly.entity_id
_entity_poly.type
_entity_poly.pdbx_seq_one_letter_code
_entity_poly.pdbx_strand_id
1 'polypeptide(L)'
;GWIDCQKNKLDDAYWLQKFTPRRARSPWSRINRDKAEQLIVQGQMRPAGLAEVERAKVDGRWEAAYESQREIAVPDDLQAALRENPPAQAFFDRLNSANRYVILYEITTAKKPETRRRRIDKFIAMLNAGKKPIGG
;
A
#
# COMPACT_ATOMS: atom_id res chain seq x y z
N GLY A 1 -1.18 16.51 -4.21
CA GLY A 1 -1.67 16.62 -2.80
C GLY A 1 -0.52 16.71 -1.81
N TRP A 2 -0.78 16.87 -0.52
CA TRP A 2 0.25 16.87 0.56
C TRP A 2 0.23 15.54 1.33
N ILE A 3 1.37 15.18 1.93
CA ILE A 3 1.48 14.01 2.82
C ILE A 3 2.24 14.41 4.08
N ASP A 4 1.80 13.91 5.21
CA ASP A 4 2.56 14.02 6.45
C ASP A 4 3.74 13.03 6.45
N CYS A 5 4.83 13.45 7.05
CA CYS A 5 6.06 12.68 7.13
C CYS A 5 6.46 12.51 8.60
N GLN A 6 7.76 12.60 8.87
CA GLN A 6 8.32 12.44 10.19
C GLN A 6 7.66 13.35 11.23
N LYS A 7 7.37 12.74 12.39
CA LYS A 7 6.99 13.44 13.61
C LYS A 7 8.20 13.52 14.53
N ASN A 8 8.46 14.68 15.09
CA ASN A 8 9.53 14.89 16.06
C ASN A 8 8.98 15.52 17.32
N LYS A 9 9.55 15.18 18.48
CA LYS A 9 9.28 15.92 19.72
C LYS A 9 9.86 17.33 19.58
N LEU A 10 9.08 18.35 19.95
CA LEU A 10 9.59 19.72 20.11
C LEU A 10 10.01 19.92 21.58
N ASP A 11 9.10 19.63 22.50
CA ASP A 11 9.27 19.71 23.95
C ASP A 11 8.24 18.79 24.65
N ASP A 12 8.02 18.96 25.96
CA ASP A 12 7.12 18.12 26.76
C ASP A 12 5.62 18.33 26.47
N ALA A 13 5.25 19.43 25.82
CA ALA A 13 3.87 19.77 25.49
C ALA A 13 3.58 19.70 23.98
N TYR A 14 4.60 19.82 23.13
CA TYR A 14 4.43 19.97 21.68
C TYR A 14 5.28 19.00 20.85
N TRP A 15 4.76 18.70 19.66
CA TRP A 15 5.43 17.91 18.64
C TRP A 15 5.32 18.58 17.27
N LEU A 16 6.29 18.32 16.41
CA LEU A 16 6.35 18.82 15.04
C LEU A 16 5.86 17.76 14.07
N GLN A 17 4.96 18.12 13.15
CA GLN A 17 4.62 17.31 11.98
C GLN A 17 5.13 17.97 10.71
N LYS A 18 5.98 17.27 9.96
CA LYS A 18 6.38 17.74 8.63
C LYS A 18 5.32 17.38 7.59
N PHE A 19 4.92 18.34 6.76
CA PHE A 19 4.12 18.11 5.57
C PHE A 19 4.97 18.37 4.33
N THR A 20 4.88 17.49 3.33
CA THR A 20 5.56 17.66 2.04
C THR A 20 4.59 17.48 0.87
N PRO A 21 4.84 18.14 -0.27
CA PRO A 21 4.09 17.85 -1.48
C PRO A 21 4.31 16.39 -1.90
N ARG A 22 3.24 15.68 -2.18
CA ARG A 22 3.32 14.36 -2.82
C ARG A 22 3.85 14.53 -4.23
N ARG A 23 4.63 13.55 -4.69
CA ARG A 23 5.02 13.46 -6.09
C ARG A 23 3.76 13.30 -6.94
N ALA A 24 3.78 13.85 -8.16
CA ALA A 24 2.61 13.89 -9.04
C ALA A 24 1.98 12.50 -9.27
N ARG A 25 2.79 11.44 -9.32
CA ARG A 25 2.34 10.06 -9.58
C ARG A 25 2.24 9.19 -8.33
N SER A 26 2.23 9.77 -7.14
CA SER A 26 2.11 9.00 -5.90
C SER A 26 0.76 8.27 -5.81
N PRO A 27 0.75 6.98 -5.40
CA PRO A 27 -0.47 6.17 -5.37
C PRO A 27 -1.46 6.65 -4.30
N TRP A 28 -2.75 6.39 -4.49
CA TRP A 28 -3.76 6.61 -3.45
C TRP A 28 -3.95 5.36 -2.62
N SER A 29 -4.27 5.51 -1.33
CA SER A 29 -4.83 4.42 -0.52
C SER A 29 -6.34 4.51 -0.57
N ARG A 30 -7.03 3.37 -0.45
CA ARG A 30 -8.50 3.30 -0.38
C ARG A 30 -9.03 4.18 0.76
N ILE A 31 -8.41 4.11 1.94
CA ILE A 31 -8.76 4.96 3.10
C ILE A 31 -8.72 6.46 2.76
N ASN A 32 -7.69 6.93 2.04
CA ASN A 32 -7.60 8.35 1.69
C ASN A 32 -8.58 8.74 0.58
N ARG A 33 -8.89 7.81 -0.32
CA ARG A 33 -9.93 7.98 -1.33
C ARG A 33 -11.29 8.15 -0.67
N ASP A 34 -11.65 7.23 0.22
CA ASP A 34 -12.95 7.24 0.92
C ASP A 34 -13.12 8.50 1.78
N LYS A 35 -12.06 8.93 2.47
CA LYS A 35 -12.05 10.23 3.20
C LYS A 35 -12.24 11.41 2.26
N ALA A 36 -11.58 11.40 1.10
CA ALA A 36 -11.74 12.46 0.12
C ALA A 36 -13.17 12.50 -0.43
N GLU A 37 -13.78 11.34 -0.71
CA GLU A 37 -15.18 11.24 -1.12
C GLU A 37 -16.13 11.82 -0.06
N GLN A 38 -15.93 11.46 1.21
CA GLN A 38 -16.72 12.02 2.32
C GLN A 38 -16.61 13.55 2.40
N LEU A 39 -15.39 14.10 2.29
CA LEU A 39 -15.16 15.55 2.29
C LEU A 39 -15.81 16.25 1.08
N ILE A 40 -15.85 15.58 -0.08
CA ILE A 40 -16.52 16.09 -1.27
C ILE A 40 -18.04 16.14 -1.04
N VAL A 41 -18.62 15.04 -0.55
CA VAL A 41 -20.06 14.95 -0.23
C VAL A 41 -20.46 16.00 0.81
N GLN A 42 -19.61 16.24 1.81
CA GLN A 42 -19.84 17.23 2.86
C GLN A 42 -19.58 18.69 2.43
N GLY A 43 -19.13 18.93 1.19
CA GLY A 43 -18.78 20.27 0.71
C GLY A 43 -17.55 20.88 1.40
N GLN A 44 -16.77 20.08 2.11
CA GLN A 44 -15.59 20.51 2.87
C GLN A 44 -14.30 20.44 2.04
N MET A 45 -14.33 19.78 0.88
CA MET A 45 -13.19 19.68 -0.02
C MET A 45 -12.85 21.05 -0.63
N ARG A 46 -11.58 21.46 -0.52
CA ARG A 46 -11.08 22.71 -1.10
C ARG A 46 -10.76 22.54 -2.60
N PRO A 47 -10.74 23.63 -3.40
CA PRO A 47 -10.47 23.55 -4.85
C PRO A 47 -9.18 22.81 -5.21
N ALA A 48 -8.10 23.00 -4.44
CA ALA A 48 -6.84 22.29 -4.66
C ALA A 48 -6.94 20.77 -4.44
N GLY A 49 -7.81 20.34 -3.51
CA GLY A 49 -8.09 18.92 -3.25
C GLY A 49 -8.90 18.29 -4.39
N LEU A 50 -9.95 18.99 -4.85
CA LEU A 50 -10.75 18.59 -6.02
C LEU A 50 -9.87 18.43 -7.27
N ALA A 51 -9.00 19.41 -7.54
CA ALA A 51 -8.09 19.34 -8.68
C ALA A 51 -7.14 18.13 -8.61
N GLU A 52 -6.71 17.70 -7.42
CA GLU A 52 -5.90 16.48 -7.28
C GLU A 52 -6.72 15.21 -7.50
N VAL A 53 -7.96 15.16 -7.00
CA VAL A 53 -8.89 14.04 -7.20
C VAL A 53 -9.13 13.84 -8.71
N GLU A 54 -9.43 14.92 -9.44
CA GLU A 54 -9.65 14.85 -10.88
C GLU A 54 -8.40 14.39 -11.64
N ARG A 55 -7.21 14.89 -11.29
CA ARG A 55 -5.95 14.39 -11.86
C ARG A 55 -5.75 12.89 -11.60
N ALA A 56 -6.07 12.42 -10.40
CA ALA A 56 -5.93 11.02 -10.02
C ALA A 56 -6.94 10.10 -10.73
N LYS A 57 -8.14 10.59 -11.04
CA LYS A 57 -9.12 9.88 -11.87
C LYS A 57 -8.61 9.75 -13.30
N VAL A 58 -8.15 10.84 -13.91
CA VAL A 58 -7.64 10.87 -15.29
C VAL A 58 -6.46 9.92 -15.48
N ASP A 59 -5.53 9.85 -14.52
CA ASP A 59 -4.35 8.98 -14.63
C ASP A 59 -4.51 7.58 -14.00
N GLY A 60 -5.74 7.24 -13.57
CA GLY A 60 -6.12 5.94 -13.05
C GLY A 60 -5.61 5.62 -11.64
N ARG A 61 -4.93 6.55 -10.95
CA ARG A 61 -4.49 6.34 -9.56
C ARG A 61 -5.65 6.30 -8.57
N TRP A 62 -6.77 6.94 -8.90
CA TRP A 62 -7.98 6.95 -8.07
C TRP A 62 -8.60 5.55 -7.99
N GLU A 63 -8.72 4.88 -9.13
CA GLU A 63 -9.25 3.51 -9.19
C GLU A 63 -8.24 2.49 -8.66
N ALA A 64 -6.95 2.70 -8.92
CA ALA A 64 -5.86 1.86 -8.40
C ALA A 64 -5.52 2.12 -6.91
N ALA A 65 -6.45 2.69 -6.15
CA ALA A 65 -6.23 2.97 -4.73
C ALA A 65 -6.07 1.66 -3.95
N TYR A 66 -4.90 1.44 -3.36
CA TYR A 66 -4.57 0.16 -2.75
C TYR A 66 -5.35 -0.07 -1.44
N GLU A 67 -5.64 -1.34 -1.18
CA GLU A 67 -6.38 -1.78 0.01
C GLU A 67 -5.57 -1.64 1.29
N SER A 68 -6.27 -1.44 2.39
CA SER A 68 -5.64 -1.40 3.70
C SER A 68 -5.11 -2.79 4.09
N GLN A 69 -4.20 -2.82 5.06
CA GLN A 69 -3.71 -4.06 5.65
C GLN A 69 -4.81 -4.99 6.17
N ARG A 70 -5.94 -4.44 6.61
CA ARG A 70 -7.06 -5.23 7.14
C ARG A 70 -7.92 -5.87 6.05
N GLU A 71 -7.93 -5.28 4.87
CA GLU A 71 -8.81 -5.69 3.77
C GLU A 71 -8.07 -6.44 2.67
N ILE A 72 -6.74 -6.31 2.59
CA ILE A 72 -5.98 -6.90 1.49
C ILE A 72 -6.09 -8.42 1.47
N ALA A 73 -6.63 -8.94 0.37
CA ALA A 73 -6.75 -10.37 0.14
C ALA A 73 -5.43 -10.96 -0.40
N VAL A 74 -5.24 -12.27 -0.23
CA VAL A 74 -4.17 -13.02 -0.91
C VAL A 74 -4.59 -13.23 -2.36
N PRO A 75 -3.87 -12.69 -3.36
CA PRO A 75 -4.23 -12.91 -4.75
C PRO A 75 -4.07 -14.37 -5.18
N ASP A 76 -4.91 -14.82 -6.12
CA ASP A 76 -4.98 -16.22 -6.52
C ASP A 76 -3.66 -16.79 -7.06
N ASP A 77 -2.88 -15.98 -7.77
CA ASP A 77 -1.60 -16.39 -8.33
C ASP A 77 -0.50 -16.53 -7.27
N LEU A 78 -0.49 -15.67 -6.24
CA LEU A 78 0.35 -15.89 -5.06
C LEU A 78 -0.11 -17.14 -4.31
N GLN A 79 -1.41 -17.33 -4.13
CA GLN A 79 -1.96 -18.48 -3.44
C GLN A 79 -1.63 -19.79 -4.17
N ALA A 80 -1.66 -19.80 -5.51
CA ALA A 80 -1.24 -20.93 -6.33
C ALA A 80 0.25 -21.22 -6.15
N ALA A 81 1.11 -20.19 -6.22
CA ALA A 81 2.54 -20.35 -6.00
C ALA A 81 2.89 -20.85 -4.58
N LEU A 82 2.14 -20.43 -3.56
CA LEU A 82 2.27 -20.93 -2.19
C LEU A 82 1.86 -22.40 -2.10
N ARG A 83 0.78 -22.83 -2.75
CA ARG A 83 0.35 -24.24 -2.78
C ARG A 83 1.39 -25.16 -3.41
N GLU A 84 2.09 -24.67 -4.43
CA GLU A 84 3.21 -25.39 -5.07
C GLU A 84 4.47 -25.46 -4.17
N ASN A 85 4.54 -24.64 -3.12
CA ASN A 85 5.69 -24.54 -2.21
C ASN A 85 5.25 -24.68 -0.73
N PRO A 86 4.95 -25.89 -0.24
CA PRO A 86 4.45 -26.10 1.13
C PRO A 86 5.30 -25.47 2.25
N PRO A 87 6.66 -25.47 2.20
CA PRO A 87 7.47 -24.78 3.20
C PRO A 87 7.25 -23.26 3.21
N ALA A 88 7.16 -22.63 2.03
CA ALA A 88 6.85 -21.21 1.91
C ALA A 88 5.45 -20.89 2.43
N GLN A 89 4.46 -21.72 2.14
CA GLN A 89 3.11 -21.56 2.67
C GLN A 89 3.07 -21.59 4.19
N ALA A 90 3.68 -22.62 4.80
CA ALA A 90 3.74 -22.75 6.25
C ALA A 90 4.45 -21.54 6.92
N PHE A 91 5.49 -20.99 6.29
CA PHE A 91 6.15 -19.79 6.80
C PHE A 91 5.30 -18.52 6.61
N PHE A 92 4.64 -18.37 5.46
CA PHE A 92 3.74 -17.26 5.17
C PHE A 92 2.56 -17.18 6.16
N ASP A 93 2.03 -18.33 6.59
CA ASP A 93 0.95 -18.39 7.57
C ASP A 93 1.39 -18.04 9.00
N ARG A 94 2.68 -18.14 9.30
CA ARG A 94 3.27 -17.71 10.57
C ARG A 94 3.65 -16.22 10.59
N LEU A 95 3.67 -15.56 9.44
CA LEU A 95 3.97 -14.13 9.39
C LEU A 95 2.87 -13.32 10.08
N ASN A 96 3.28 -12.33 10.87
CA ASN A 96 2.35 -11.34 11.37
C ASN A 96 1.72 -10.52 10.22
N SER A 97 0.63 -9.82 10.53
CA SER A 97 -0.11 -9.04 9.55
C SER A 97 0.74 -8.00 8.83
N ALA A 98 1.75 -7.41 9.49
CA ALA A 98 2.60 -6.37 8.90
C ALA A 98 3.51 -6.93 7.81
N ASN A 99 4.15 -8.06 8.09
CA ASN A 99 5.01 -8.74 7.12
C ASN A 99 4.19 -9.31 5.95
N ARG A 100 3.00 -9.88 6.22
CA ARG A 100 2.08 -10.32 5.16
C ARG A 100 1.69 -9.14 4.26
N TYR A 101 1.36 -7.99 4.86
CA TYR A 101 0.97 -6.81 4.11
C TYR A 101 2.05 -6.34 3.13
N VAL A 102 3.33 -6.32 3.52
CA VAL A 102 4.41 -5.92 2.60
C VAL A 102 4.43 -6.79 1.33
N ILE A 103 4.28 -8.11 1.49
CA ILE A 103 4.25 -9.07 0.38
C ILE A 103 3.04 -8.80 -0.51
N LEU A 104 1.85 -8.73 0.09
CA LEU A 104 0.59 -8.53 -0.61
C LEU A 104 0.57 -7.19 -1.34
N TYR A 105 1.02 -6.12 -0.70
CA TYR A 105 1.11 -4.80 -1.29
C TYR A 105 2.05 -4.77 -2.50
N GLU A 106 3.26 -5.33 -2.39
CA GLU A 106 4.21 -5.37 -3.50
C GLU A 106 3.66 -6.17 -4.69
N ILE A 107 2.98 -7.29 -4.45
CA ILE A 107 2.40 -8.11 -5.53
C ILE A 107 1.19 -7.40 -6.15
N THR A 108 0.23 -6.94 -5.34
CA THR A 108 -1.00 -6.30 -5.81
C THR A 108 -0.75 -4.99 -6.55
N THR A 109 0.27 -4.21 -6.16
CA THR A 109 0.62 -2.95 -6.85
C THR A 109 1.50 -3.14 -8.08
N ALA A 110 1.93 -4.37 -8.40
CA ALA A 110 2.72 -4.66 -9.59
C ALA A 110 1.87 -4.59 -10.87
N LYS A 111 1.92 -3.46 -11.59
CA LYS A 111 1.11 -3.24 -12.81
C LYS A 111 1.48 -4.15 -13.99
N LYS A 112 2.75 -4.55 -14.11
CA LYS A 112 3.23 -5.36 -15.24
C LYS A 112 3.24 -6.84 -14.87
N PRO A 113 2.67 -7.74 -15.70
CA PRO A 113 2.65 -9.18 -15.43
C PRO A 113 4.04 -9.75 -15.15
N GLU A 114 5.08 -9.33 -15.90
CA GLU A 114 6.44 -9.82 -15.67
C GLU A 114 7.01 -9.38 -14.31
N THR A 115 6.67 -8.16 -13.87
CA THR A 115 7.10 -7.65 -12.56
C THR A 115 6.37 -8.37 -11.44
N ARG A 116 5.08 -8.67 -11.64
CA ARG A 116 4.26 -9.41 -10.70
C ARG A 116 4.80 -10.83 -10.50
N ARG A 117 5.05 -11.57 -11.59
CA ARG A 117 5.64 -12.91 -11.53
C ARG A 117 7.00 -12.89 -10.81
N ARG A 118 7.90 -11.99 -11.19
CA ARG A 118 9.22 -11.85 -10.54
C ARG A 118 9.11 -11.57 -9.04
N ARG A 119 8.13 -10.76 -8.61
CA ARG A 119 7.88 -10.49 -7.19
C ARG A 119 7.40 -11.74 -6.46
N ILE A 120 6.46 -12.49 -7.05
CA ILE A 120 6.00 -13.76 -6.50
C ILE A 120 7.18 -14.72 -6.32
N ASP A 121 7.98 -14.96 -7.36
CA ASP A 121 9.13 -15.87 -7.31
C ASP A 121 10.13 -15.45 -6.23
N LYS A 122 10.43 -14.15 -6.15
CA LYS A 122 11.29 -13.57 -5.11
C LYS A 122 10.75 -13.86 -3.70
N PHE A 123 9.46 -13.66 -3.47
CA PHE A 123 8.86 -13.87 -2.16
C PHE A 123 8.78 -15.35 -1.81
N ILE A 124 8.46 -16.23 -2.76
CA ILE A 124 8.50 -17.68 -2.53
C ILE A 124 9.90 -18.12 -2.12
N ALA A 125 10.94 -17.70 -2.83
CA ALA A 125 12.33 -18.01 -2.47
C ALA A 125 12.71 -17.48 -1.08
N MET A 126 12.29 -16.27 -0.73
CA MET A 126 12.51 -15.66 0.59
C MET A 126 11.81 -16.44 1.72
N LEU A 127 10.54 -16.83 1.51
CA LEU A 127 9.75 -17.59 2.47
C LEU A 127 10.31 -19.00 2.66
N ASN A 128 10.74 -19.66 1.57
CA ASN A 128 11.43 -20.96 1.62
C ASN A 128 12.74 -20.87 2.43
N ALA A 129 13.43 -19.72 2.39
CA ALA A 129 14.61 -19.46 3.20
C ALA A 129 14.31 -19.07 4.67
N GLY A 130 13.04 -19.06 5.09
CA GLY A 130 12.62 -18.66 6.44
C GLY A 130 12.86 -17.17 6.74
N LYS A 131 12.94 -16.34 5.71
CA LYS A 131 13.19 -14.89 5.86
C LYS A 131 11.88 -14.11 5.77
N LYS A 132 11.76 -13.07 6.58
CA LYS A 132 10.67 -12.09 6.51
C LYS A 132 11.07 -10.91 5.60
N PRO A 133 10.12 -10.21 4.98
CA PRO A 133 10.43 -8.98 4.27
C PRO A 133 11.06 -7.96 5.23
N ILE A 134 12.09 -7.27 4.77
CA ILE A 134 12.64 -6.11 5.49
C ILE A 134 11.64 -4.96 5.23
N GLY A 135 10.97 -4.50 6.29
CA GLY A 135 10.02 -3.39 6.18
C GLY A 135 10.73 -2.13 5.72
N GLY A 136 10.13 -1.42 4.75
CA GLY A 136 10.51 -0.06 4.38
C GLY A 136 10.02 0.98 5.37
#